data_AF-A0A453M5S4-F1
#
_entry.id   AF-A0A453M5S4-F1
#
_cell.length_a   1.000
_cell.length_b   1.000
_cell.length_c   1.000
_cell.angle_alpha   90.00
_cell.angle_beta   90.00
_cell.angle_gamma   90.00
#
_symmetry.space_group_name_H-M   'P 1'
#
loop_
_entity.id
_entity.type
_entity.pdbx_description
1 polymer ?
#
loop_
_entity_poly.entity_id
_entity_poly.type
_entity_poly.pdbx_seq_one_letter_code
_entity_poly.pdbx_strand_id
1 'polypeptide(L)' 'MKVTVQFFDGRALSGSVPPRVTCTVVEAQPNAKGLTATPQ' A
#
# COMPACT_ATOMS: atom_id res chain seq x y z
N MET A 1 3.75 11.11 -0.71
CA MET A 1 3.46 10.33 0.53
C MET A 1 4.35 10.84 1.64
N LYS A 2 3.82 11.06 2.85
CA LYS A 2 4.63 11.37 4.06
C LYS A 2 4.63 10.12 4.94
N VAL A 3 5.79 9.77 5.50
CA VAL A 3 5.98 8.64 6.40
C VAL A 3 6.61 9.13 7.70
N THR A 4 6.36 8.43 8.80
CA THR A 4 6.97 8.75 10.10
C THR A 4 8.21 7.89 10.24
N VAL A 5 9.35 8.50 10.58
CA VAL A 5 10.61 7.80 10.81
C VAL A 5 11.07 8.10 12.23
N GLN A 6 11.35 7.07 13.00
CA GLN A 6 11.95 7.20 14.32
C GLN A 6 13.47 7.15 14.19
N PHE A 7 14.14 8.13 14.79
CA PHE A 7 15.59 8.21 14.84
C PHE A 7 16.10 7.94 16.25
N PHE A 8 17.26 7.30 16.34
CA PHE A 8 18.04 7.19 17.57
C PHE A 8 19.50 7.52 17.23
N ASP A 9 20.07 8.48 17.95
CA ASP A 9 21.44 8.97 17.71
C ASP A 9 21.71 9.39 16.24
N GLY A 10 20.75 10.10 15.65
CA GLY A 10 20.81 10.55 14.25
C GLY A 10 20.65 9.45 13.20
N ARG A 11 20.48 8.19 13.60
CA ARG A 11 20.29 7.04 12.70
C ARG A 11 18.83 6.60 12.68
N ALA A 12 18.32 6.26 11.50
CA ALA A 12 16.96 5.75 11.35
C ALA A 12 16.85 4.36 11.98
N LEU A 13 15.89 4.19 12.88
CA LEU A 13 15.65 2.95 13.62
C LEU A 13 14.42 2.21 13.10
N SER A 14 13.32 2.94 12.86
CA SER A 14 12.07 2.38 12.39
C SER A 14 11.30 3.39 11.54
N GLY A 15 10.36 2.91 10.74
CA GLY A 15 9.48 3.75 9.95
C GLY A 15 8.06 3.19 9.89
N SER A 16 7.07 4.06 9.81
CA SER A 16 5.67 3.69 9.62
C SER A 16 5.04 4.46 8.47
N VAL A 17 4.24 3.72 7.69
CA VAL A 17 3.38 4.28 6.66
C VAL A 17 2.03 4.68 7.25
N PRO A 18 1.35 5.69 6.69
CA PRO A 18 -0.01 6.03 7.12
C PRO A 18 -0.97 4.83 7.00
N PRO A 19 -2.00 4.73 7.86
CA PRO A 19 -2.96 3.62 7.82
C PRO A 19 -3.71 3.48 6.49
N ARG A 20 -3.84 4.58 5.74
CA ARG A 20 -4.43 4.60 4.40
C ARG A 20 -3.47 5.27 3.44
N VAL A 21 -3.25 4.61 2.30
CA VAL A 21 -2.40 5.09 1.22
C VAL A 21 -3.14 4.92 -0.11
N THR A 22 -2.91 5.84 -1.03
CA THR A 22 -3.37 5.72 -2.41
C THR A 22 -2.18 5.28 -3.25
N CYS A 23 -2.31 4.15 -3.93
CA CYS A 23 -1.29 3.59 -4.80
C CYS A 23 -1.81 3.53 -6.23
N THR A 24 -0.92 3.77 -7.19
CA THR A 24 -1.22 3.52 -8.61
C THR A 24 -0.91 2.07 -8.93
N VAL A 25 -1.88 1.34 -9.47
CA VAL A 25 -1.68 -0.03 -9.94
C VAL A 25 -1.01 0.04 -11.31
N VAL A 26 0.25 -0.38 -11.39
CA VAL A 26 1.06 -0.33 -12.62
C VAL A 26 0.85 -1.56 -13.51
N GLU A 27 0.52 -2.69 -12.90
CA GLU A 27 0.24 -3.94 -13.59
C GLU A 27 -0.84 -4.71 -12.83
N ALA A 28 -1.84 -5.15 -13.56
CA ALA A 28 -2.89 -6.05 -13.07
C ALA A 28 -3.43 -6.82 -14.27
N GLN A 29 -3.94 -8.02 -14.03
CA GLN A 29 -4.71 -8.72 -15.05
C GLN A 29 -5.91 -7.84 -15.42
N PRO A 30 -6.16 -7.59 -16.72
CA PRO A 30 -7.34 -6.84 -17.13
C PRO A 30 -8.59 -7.58 -16.63
N ASN A 31 -9.62 -6.82 -16.25
CA ASN A 31 -10.90 -7.38 -15.84
C ASN A 31 -11.42 -8.33 -16.92
N ALA A 32 -11.22 -9.64 -16.71
CA ALA A 32 -11.81 -10.65 -17.56
C ALA A 32 -13.32 -10.61 -17.30
N LYS A 33 -14.09 -10.20 -18.31
CA LYS A 33 -15.56 -10.23 -18.22
C LYS A 33 -15.98 -11.66 -17.81
N GLY A 34 -16.61 -11.79 -16.65
CA GLY A 34 -17.24 -13.05 -16.20
C GLY A 34 -16.56 -13.85 -15.08
N LEU A 35 -15.53 -13.34 -14.39
CA LEU A 35 -14.77 -14.16 -13.43
C LEU A 35 -15.07 -13.99 -11.93
N THR A 36 -15.97 -13.11 -11.48
CA THR A 36 -16.38 -13.09 -10.06
C THR A 36 -17.84 -12.68 -9.86
N ALA A 37 -18.76 -13.64 -9.85
CA ALA A 37 -19.91 -13.53 -8.98
C ALA A 37 -19.45 -13.99 -7.59
N THR A 38 -19.36 -13.08 -6.62
CA THR A 38 -19.23 -13.47 -5.21
C THR A 38 -20.63 -13.84 -4.70
N PRO A 39 -20.97 -15.13 -4.51
CA PRO A 39 -22.26 -15.50 -3.92
C PRO A 39 -22.37 -14.95 -2.49
N GLN A 40 -23.55 -14.44 -2.13
CA GLN A 40 -23.92 -14.06 -0.76
C GLN A 40 -24.32 -15.28 0.06
#